data_AF-A0A315QS36-F1
#
_entry.id   AF-A0A315QS36-F1
#
_cell.length_a   1.000
_cell.length_b   1.000
_cell.length_c   1.000
_cell.angle_alpha   90.00
_cell.angle_beta   90.00
_cell.angle_gamma   90.00
#
_symmetry.space_group_name_H-M   'P 1'
#
loop_
_entity.id
_entity.type
_entity.pdbx_description
1 polymer ?
#
loop_
_entity_poly.entity_id
_entity_poly.type
_entity_poly.pdbx_seq_one_letter_code
_entity_poly.pdbx_strand_id
1 'polypeptide(L)'
;LLSNAIKSTSYDGAVTCCGNVASAKLDLNVYPFILRGVSLIGIDSVQCERKLREDVWQKIASDWKIDQLDEFTTEVRLEDLDRQIENMLAGNSKGRVIVKL
;
A
#
# COMPACT_ATOMS: atom_id res chain seq x y z
N LEU A 1 0.26 -1.12 -14.68
CA LEU A 1 -0.30 -1.93 -13.57
C LEU A 1 -1.66 -1.39 -13.12
N LEU A 2 -1.73 -0.19 -12.56
CA LEU A 2 -2.99 0.40 -12.06
C LEU A 2 -4.09 0.49 -13.13
N SER A 3 -3.77 0.98 -14.33
CA SER A 3 -4.74 1.04 -15.44
C SER A 3 -5.34 -0.33 -15.79
N ASN A 4 -4.57 -1.41 -15.72
CA ASN A 4 -5.05 -2.77 -15.97
C ASN A 4 -5.93 -3.27 -14.83
N ALA A 5 -5.59 -2.96 -13.57
CA ALA A 5 -6.43 -3.28 -12.42
C ALA A 5 -7.81 -2.63 -12.56
N ILE A 6 -7.87 -1.33 -12.88
CA ILE A 6 -9.12 -0.60 -13.08
C ILE A 6 -9.93 -1.19 -14.24
N LYS A 7 -9.29 -1.48 -15.38
CA LYS A 7 -9.97 -2.08 -16.54
C LYS A 7 -10.48 -3.50 -16.27
N SER A 8 -9.87 -4.25 -15.34
CA SER A 8 -10.22 -5.64 -15.05
C SER A 8 -11.14 -5.79 -13.83
N THR A 9 -11.44 -4.70 -13.14
CA THR A 9 -12.31 -4.71 -11.96
C THR A 9 -13.76 -5.02 -12.37
N SER A 10 -14.43 -5.84 -11.57
CA SER A 10 -15.84 -6.20 -11.73
C SER A 10 -16.78 -4.99 -11.59
N TYR A 11 -18.04 -5.17 -11.98
CA TYR A 11 -19.08 -4.14 -11.78
C TYR A 11 -19.11 -3.66 -10.31
N ASP A 12 -19.26 -2.35 -10.13
CA ASP A 12 -19.33 -1.62 -8.86
C ASP A 12 -18.10 -1.80 -7.94
N GLY A 13 -17.00 -2.32 -8.47
CA GLY A 13 -15.78 -2.55 -7.70
C GLY A 13 -14.98 -1.28 -7.42
N ALA A 14 -14.16 -1.31 -6.36
CA ALA A 14 -13.26 -0.22 -6.00
C ALA A 14 -11.80 -0.63 -6.16
N VAL A 15 -10.98 0.28 -6.69
CA VAL A 15 -9.53 0.17 -6.75
C VAL A 15 -8.93 1.29 -5.91
N THR A 16 -8.07 0.95 -4.95
CA THR A 16 -7.35 1.92 -4.12
C THR A 16 -5.93 2.14 -4.65
N CYS A 17 -5.44 3.38 -4.66
CA CYS A 17 -4.08 3.73 -5.06
C CYS A 17 -3.35 4.52 -3.97
N CYS A 18 -2.16 4.07 -3.57
CA CYS A 18 -1.36 4.69 -2.51
C CYS A 18 0.10 4.96 -2.90
N GLY A 19 0.49 4.74 -4.17
CA GLY A 19 1.88 4.87 -4.58
C GLY A 19 2.07 4.86 -6.10
N ASN A 20 3.29 5.18 -6.53
CA ASN A 20 3.64 5.46 -7.92
C ASN A 20 4.96 4.79 -8.36
N VAL A 21 5.37 3.69 -7.72
CA VAL A 21 6.65 2.98 -7.98
C VAL A 21 6.92 2.76 -9.46
N ALA A 22 5.90 2.40 -10.25
CA ALA A 22 6.05 2.21 -11.70
C ALA A 22 5.96 3.50 -12.51
N SER A 23 5.00 4.39 -12.20
CA SER A 23 4.82 5.68 -12.88
C SER A 23 3.77 6.53 -12.15
N ALA A 24 3.88 7.85 -12.28
CA ALA A 24 2.82 8.80 -11.92
C ALA A 24 1.77 8.97 -13.04
N LYS A 25 2.04 8.50 -14.26
CA LYS A 25 1.12 8.62 -15.40
C LYS A 25 0.05 7.54 -15.36
N LEU A 26 -1.20 7.91 -15.63
CA LEU A 26 -2.32 6.98 -15.72
C LEU A 26 -3.00 7.07 -17.09
N ASP A 27 -2.68 6.14 -17.98
CA ASP A 27 -3.29 6.03 -19.30
C ASP A 27 -4.59 5.21 -19.24
N LEU A 28 -5.73 5.92 -19.20
CA LEU A 28 -7.06 5.35 -18.99
C LEU A 28 -8.14 6.15 -19.73
N ASN A 29 -9.28 5.52 -20.02
CA ASN A 29 -10.49 6.18 -20.53
C ASN A 29 -11.66 6.00 -19.54
N VAL A 30 -12.77 6.66 -19.82
CA VAL A 30 -13.91 6.74 -18.88
C VAL A 30 -14.75 5.46 -18.79
N TYR A 31 -14.60 4.50 -19.71
CA TYR A 31 -15.52 3.36 -19.83
C TYR A 31 -15.62 2.45 -18.59
N PRO A 32 -14.55 2.13 -17.85
CA PRO A 32 -14.67 1.34 -16.62
C PRO A 32 -15.56 2.01 -15.57
N PHE A 33 -15.55 3.35 -15.51
CA PHE A 33 -16.32 4.11 -14.53
C PHE A 33 -17.78 4.19 -14.95
N ILE A 34 -18.06 4.62 -16.18
CA ILE A 34 -19.43 4.93 -16.61
C ILE A 34 -20.24 3.68 -17.00
N LEU A 35 -19.59 2.61 -17.46
CA LEU A 35 -20.29 1.39 -17.89
C LEU A 35 -20.33 0.31 -16.81
N ARG A 36 -19.37 0.34 -15.86
CA ARG A 36 -19.24 -0.67 -14.82
C ARG A 36 -19.26 -0.12 -13.40
N GLY A 37 -19.41 1.18 -13.19
CA GLY A 37 -19.46 1.74 -11.83
C GLY A 37 -18.16 1.62 -11.05
N VAL A 38 -17.02 1.35 -11.71
CA VAL A 38 -15.74 1.16 -11.01
C VAL A 38 -15.30 2.48 -10.37
N SER A 39 -14.82 2.44 -9.13
CA SER A 39 -14.28 3.60 -8.41
C SER A 39 -12.76 3.53 -8.28
N LEU A 40 -12.06 4.65 -8.50
CA LEU A 40 -10.64 4.79 -8.18
C LEU A 40 -10.50 5.71 -6.96
N ILE A 41 -9.95 5.18 -5.87
CA ILE A 41 -9.86 5.88 -4.57
C ILE A 41 -8.39 6.13 -4.23
N GLY A 42 -8.03 7.40 -4.05
CA GLY A 42 -6.69 7.78 -3.58
C GLY A 42 -6.57 7.60 -2.07
N ILE A 43 -5.48 7.00 -1.62
CA ILE A 43 -5.18 6.79 -0.20
C ILE A 43 -3.98 7.68 0.17
N ASP A 44 -4.22 8.65 1.04
CA ASP A 44 -3.16 9.44 1.69
C ASP A 44 -3.03 9.05 3.15
N SER A 45 -1.83 8.65 3.55
CA SER A 45 -1.52 8.32 4.94
C SER A 45 -0.90 9.48 5.72
N VAL A 46 -0.44 10.54 5.04
CA VAL A 46 0.26 11.67 5.65
C VAL A 46 -0.72 12.57 6.38
N GLN A 47 -1.74 13.08 5.69
CA GLN A 47 -2.72 14.01 6.25
C GLN A 47 -4.01 13.32 6.73
N CYS A 48 -3.95 12.01 7.01
CA CYS A 48 -5.08 11.27 7.54
C CYS A 48 -5.48 11.79 8.94
N GLU A 49 -6.78 12.12 9.08
CA GLU A 49 -7.38 12.61 10.33
C GLU A 49 -7.06 11.68 11.50
N ARG A 50 -6.72 12.25 12.65
CA ARG A 50 -6.34 11.49 13.85
C ARG A 50 -7.38 10.43 14.23
N LYS A 51 -8.67 10.78 14.21
CA LYS A 51 -9.75 9.86 14.58
C LYS A 51 -9.76 8.62 13.67
N LEU A 52 -9.74 8.84 12.36
CA LEU A 52 -9.67 7.75 11.38
C LEU A 52 -8.41 6.89 11.56
N ARG A 53 -7.27 7.54 11.82
CA ARG A 53 -6.00 6.84 12.07
C ARG A 53 -6.11 5.93 13.30
N GLU A 54 -6.65 6.42 14.41
CA GLU A 54 -6.85 5.64 15.63
C GLU A 54 -7.79 4.45 15.40
N ASP A 55 -8.91 4.68 14.72
CA ASP A 55 -9.88 3.62 14.39
C ASP A 55 -9.24 2.50 13.54
N VAL A 56 -8.43 2.86 12.54
CA VAL A 56 -7.71 1.89 11.70
C VAL A 56 -6.65 1.13 12.51
N TRP A 57 -5.88 1.81 13.36
CA TRP A 57 -4.89 1.15 14.21
C TRP A 57 -5.53 0.17 15.19
N GLN A 58 -6.70 0.50 15.75
CA GLN A 58 -7.43 -0.43 16.62
C GLN A 58 -7.86 -1.68 15.85
N LYS A 59 -8.33 -1.53 14.61
CA LYS A 59 -8.64 -2.67 13.75
C LYS A 59 -7.41 -3.54 13.48
N ILE A 60 -6.29 -2.94 13.11
CA ILE A 60 -5.02 -3.66 12.87
C ILE A 60 -4.56 -4.41 14.14
N ALA A 61 -4.80 -3.85 15.33
CA ALA A 61 -4.46 -4.51 16.59
C ALA A 61 -5.44 -5.63 17.00
N SER A 62 -6.61 -5.71 16.38
CA SER A 62 -7.71 -6.62 16.74
C SER A 62 -8.21 -7.42 15.54
N ASP A 63 -9.36 -7.04 14.97
CA ASP A 63 -10.08 -7.80 13.93
C ASP A 63 -9.28 -7.98 12.63
N TRP A 64 -8.32 -7.10 12.35
CA TRP A 64 -7.45 -7.13 11.17
C TRP A 64 -6.02 -7.53 11.52
N LYS A 65 -5.79 -8.07 12.72
CA LYS A 65 -4.46 -8.52 13.13
C LYS A 65 -3.96 -9.58 12.16
N ILE A 66 -2.76 -9.36 11.65
CA ILE A 66 -2.09 -10.27 10.73
C ILE A 66 -1.38 -11.34 11.56
N ASP A 67 -1.78 -12.60 11.38
CA ASP A 67 -1.05 -13.73 11.94
C ASP A 67 0.31 -13.90 11.24
N GLN A 68 1.27 -14.51 11.92
CA GLN A 68 2.60 -14.82 11.34
C GLN A 68 3.35 -13.59 10.82
N LEU A 69 3.16 -12.41 11.43
CA LEU A 69 3.86 -11.19 11.02
C LEU A 69 5.38 -11.36 11.01
N ASP A 70 5.92 -12.17 11.93
CA ASP A 70 7.34 -12.50 12.06
C ASP A 70 7.91 -13.21 10.81
N GLU A 71 7.07 -13.86 9.99
CA GLU A 71 7.51 -14.48 8.73
C GLU A 71 7.76 -13.45 7.62
N PHE A 72 7.22 -12.23 7.77
CA PHE A 72 7.33 -11.13 6.81
C PHE A 72 8.21 -9.98 7.30
N THR A 73 8.76 -10.10 8.51
CA THR A 73 9.61 -9.07 9.12
C THR A 73 11.06 -9.53 9.22
N THR A 74 11.97 -8.58 9.04
CA THR A 74 13.41 -8.76 9.27
C THR A 74 13.85 -7.70 10.27
N GLU A 75 14.28 -8.12 11.45
CA GLU A 75 14.84 -7.22 12.45
C GLU A 75 16.32 -6.92 12.12
N VAL A 76 16.70 -5.65 12.13
CA VAL A 76 18.06 -5.17 11.91
C VAL A 76 18.44 -4.19 13.00
N ARG A 77 19.74 -4.01 13.23
CA ARG A 77 20.22 -2.97 14.13
C ARG A 77 20.29 -1.63 13.40
N LEU A 78 20.37 -0.54 14.15
CA LEU A 78 20.49 0.80 13.59
C LEU A 78 21.71 0.94 12.66
N GLU A 79 22.82 0.25 12.95
CA GLU A 79 24.04 0.32 12.13
C GLU A 79 23.88 -0.29 10.73
N ASP A 80 22.86 -1.14 10.53
CA ASP A 80 22.57 -1.78 9.23
C ASP A 80 21.60 -0.95 8.36
N LEU A 81 21.12 0.20 8.85
CA LEU A 81 20.04 0.97 8.23
C LEU A 81 20.38 1.41 6.80
N ASP A 82 21.57 1.96 6.58
CA ASP A 82 21.99 2.48 5.27
C ASP A 82 21.96 1.37 4.20
N ARG A 83 22.48 0.19 4.55
CA ARG A 83 22.44 -0.99 3.68
C ARG A 83 21.02 -1.42 3.34
N GLN A 84 20.08 -1.35 4.29
CA GLN A 84 18.68 -1.69 4.03
C GLN A 84 17.98 -0.66 3.15
N ILE A 85 18.30 0.62 3.30
CA ILE A 85 17.79 1.69 2.42
C ILE A 85 18.28 1.48 0.98
N GLU A 86 19.56 1.19 0.78
CA GLU A 86 20.12 0.88 -0.54
C GLU A 86 19.41 -0.32 -1.20
N ASN A 87 19.21 -1.41 -0.44
CA ASN A 87 18.47 -2.58 -0.91
C ASN A 87 17.03 -2.25 -1.29
N MET A 88 16.35 -1.39 -0.51
CA MET A 88 14.98 -0.95 -0.79
C MET A 88 14.89 -0.11 -2.06
N LEU A 89 15.80 0.86 -2.24
CA LEU A 89 15.85 1.71 -3.43
C LEU A 89 16.19 0.93 -4.70
N ALA A 90 17.01 -0.11 -4.58
CA ALA A 90 17.30 -1.04 -5.67
C ALA A 90 16.11 -1.96 -6.02
N GLY A 91 15.01 -1.91 -5.27
CA GLY A 91 13.84 -2.77 -5.48
C GLY A 91 14.02 -4.21 -4.99
N ASN A 92 15.07 -4.49 -4.21
CA ASN A 92 15.41 -5.83 -3.73
C ASN A 92 14.80 -6.14 -2.34
N SER A 93 14.09 -5.19 -1.74
CA SER A 93 13.44 -5.39 -0.44
C SER A 93 12.15 -6.22 -0.57
N LYS A 94 12.01 -7.22 0.30
CA LYS A 94 10.81 -8.05 0.45
C LYS A 94 10.38 -8.00 1.91
N GLY A 95 9.07 -7.86 2.15
CA GLY A 95 8.50 -7.80 3.50
C GLY A 95 8.68 -6.44 4.17
N ARG A 96 9.00 -6.45 5.46
CA ARG A 96 9.16 -5.25 6.30
C ARG A 96 10.44 -5.36 7.14
N VAL A 97 11.27 -4.33 7.11
CA VAL A 97 12.44 -4.24 7.97
C VAL A 97 12.05 -3.49 9.25
N ILE A 98 12.36 -4.07 10.41
CA ILE A 98 12.19 -3.44 11.72
C ILE A 98 13.57 -3.04 12.23
N VAL A 99 13.76 -1.76 12.53
CA VAL A 99 15.01 -1.26 13.10
C VAL A 99 14.89 -1.30 14.61
N LYS A 100 15.76 -2.07 15.26
CA LYS A 100 15.90 -2.07 16.71
C LYS A 100 16.84 -0.96 17.16
N LEU A 101 16.33 -0.09 18.01
CA LEU A 101 17.02 1.07 18.60
C LEU A 101 17.64 0.73 19.94
#